data_AF-A0A1G1VPV8-F1
#
_entry.id   AF-A0A1G1VPV8-F1
#
_cell.length_a   1.000
_cell.length_b   1.000
_cell.length_c   1.000
_cell.angle_alpha   90.00
_cell.angle_beta   90.00
_cell.angle_gamma   90.00
#
_symmetry.space_group_name_H-M   'P 1'
#
loop_
_entity.id
_entity.type
_entity.pdbx_description
1 polymer ?
#
loop_
_entity_poly.entity_id
_entity_poly.type
_entity_poly.pdbx_seq_one_letter_code
_entity_poly.pdbx_strand_id
1 'polypeptide(L)'
;MKKLLKELAQSLVEHPDDAAVEEEVDESGMLMLKLKVHPEDMGRIIGKEGKIIQALRTLLRVSALKQGKRVHVELIESQLQTGETPPPLSETN
;
A
#
# COMPACT_ATOMS: atom_id res chain seq x y z
N MET A 1 9.26 10.40 3.51
CA MET A 1 7.99 10.19 4.26
C MET A 1 7.73 8.73 4.58
N LYS A 2 8.40 7.82 3.85
CA LYS A 2 8.43 6.38 4.08
C LYS A 2 8.40 5.89 5.54
N LYS A 3 9.27 6.41 6.43
CA LYS A 3 9.37 5.91 7.81
C LYS A 3 8.07 6.07 8.61
N LEU A 4 7.42 7.24 8.50
CA LEU A 4 6.14 7.51 9.15
C LEU A 4 5.05 6.54 8.69
N LEU A 5 4.93 6.34 7.38
CA LEU A 5 3.95 5.40 6.82
C LEU A 5 4.25 3.96 7.29
N LYS A 6 5.53 3.57 7.30
CA LYS A 6 5.94 2.24 7.78
C LYS A 6 5.58 2.03 9.25
N GLU A 7 5.92 2.95 10.15
CA GLU A 7 5.63 2.81 11.59
C GLU A 7 4.13 2.79 11.88
N LEU A 8 3.35 3.61 11.16
CA LEU A 8 1.89 3.61 11.28
C LEU A 8 1.29 2.30 10.76
N ALA A 9 1.73 1.83 9.59
CA ALA A 9 1.27 0.57 9.02
C ALA A 9 1.61 -0.59 9.95
N GLN A 10 2.87 -0.70 10.42
CA GLN A 10 3.32 -1.76 11.33
C GLN A 10 2.55 -1.81 12.65
N SER A 11 2.01 -0.67 13.12
CA SER A 11 1.19 -0.64 14.34
C SER A 11 -0.27 -1.05 14.11
N LEU A 12 -0.73 -1.08 12.86
CA LEU A 12 -2.13 -1.37 12.48
C LEU A 12 -2.34 -2.80 11.97
N VAL A 13 -1.26 -3.46 11.56
CA VAL A 13 -1.25 -4.78 10.92
C VAL A 13 -0.84 -5.88 11.91
N GLU A 14 -1.20 -7.12 11.61
CA GLU A 14 -0.75 -8.30 12.36
C GLU A 14 0.61 -8.80 11.87
N HIS A 15 0.94 -8.57 10.59
CA HIS A 15 2.22 -8.95 9.98
C HIS A 15 3.08 -7.72 9.65
N PRO A 16 3.76 -7.11 10.64
CA PRO A 16 4.61 -5.94 10.42
C PRO A 16 5.88 -6.25 9.60
N ASP A 17 6.25 -7.53 9.47
CA ASP A 17 7.35 -8.02 8.64
C ASP A 17 7.02 -8.00 7.14
N ASP A 18 5.76 -8.25 6.78
CA ASP A 18 5.26 -8.19 5.40
C ASP A 18 4.91 -6.76 4.95
N ALA A 19 4.96 -5.78 5.87
CA ALA A 19 4.70 -4.38 5.57
C ALA A 19 5.93 -3.70 4.94
N ALA A 20 5.92 -3.59 3.62
CA ALA A 20 6.94 -2.89 2.84
C ALA A 20 6.42 -1.55 2.29
N VAL A 21 7.26 -0.52 2.33
CA VAL A 21 6.93 0.80 1.78
C VAL A 21 7.95 1.16 0.71
N GLU A 22 7.46 1.45 -0.49
CA GLU A 22 8.24 1.99 -1.59
C GLU A 22 7.94 3.48 -1.76
N GLU A 23 8.99 4.25 -2.00
CA GLU A 23 8.93 5.69 -2.22
C GLU A 23 9.53 5.95 -3.59
N GLU A 24 8.70 6.42 -4.51
CA GLU A 24 9.08 6.78 -5.88
C GLU A 24 8.79 8.27 -6.10
N VAL A 25 9.64 8.94 -6.88
CA VAL A 25 9.42 10.33 -7.27
C VAL A 25 9.32 10.37 -8.78
N ASP A 26 8.17 10.80 -9.27
CA ASP A 26 7.92 10.98 -10.70
C ASP A 26 8.72 12.16 -11.26
N GLU A 27 8.88 12.20 -12.59
CA GLU A 27 9.57 13.30 -13.30
C GLU A 27 8.92 14.67 -13.02
N SER A 28 7.63 14.69 -12.70
CA SER A 28 6.87 15.88 -12.29
C SER A 28 7.10 16.31 -10.83
N GLY A 29 7.97 15.61 -10.08
CA GLY A 29 8.22 15.86 -8.66
C GLY A 29 7.11 15.37 -7.71
N MET A 30 6.22 14.50 -8.19
CA MET A 30 5.19 13.88 -7.35
C MET A 30 5.76 12.68 -6.61
N LEU A 31 5.58 12.65 -5.28
CA LEU A 31 6.01 11.55 -4.43
C LEU A 31 4.94 10.45 -4.42
N MET A 32 5.20 9.30 -5.03
CA MET A 32 4.39 8.10 -4.89
C MET A 32 4.88 7.27 -3.70
N LEU A 33 3.96 6.94 -2.81
CA LEU A 33 4.17 6.04 -1.69
C LEU A 33 3.32 4.79 -1.89
N LYS A 34 3.99 3.68 -2.17
CA LYS A 34 3.34 2.38 -2.36
C LYS A 34 3.51 1.56 -1.08
N LEU A 35 2.39 1.24 -0.43
CA LEU A 35 2.35 0.41 0.77
C LEU A 35 1.96 -1.01 0.38
N LYS A 36 2.95 -1.91 0.39
CA LYS A 36 2.78 -3.35 0.23
C LYS A 36 2.53 -3.96 1.59
N VAL A 37 1.43 -4.67 1.74
CA VAL A 37 1.06 -5.38 2.97
C VAL A 37 0.47 -6.75 2.64
N HIS A 38 0.41 -7.61 3.65
CA HIS A 38 -0.26 -8.91 3.54
C HIS A 38 -1.76 -8.72 3.20
N PRO A 39 -2.37 -9.59 2.39
CA PRO A 39 -3.80 -9.52 2.06
C PRO A 39 -4.71 -9.54 3.29
N GLU A 40 -4.32 -10.22 4.37
CA GLU A 40 -5.09 -10.21 5.63
C GLU A 40 -5.06 -8.85 6.34
N ASP A 41 -4.00 -8.07 6.12
CA ASP A 41 -3.80 -6.77 6.74
C ASP A 41 -4.42 -5.62 5.95
N MET A 42 -4.67 -5.81 4.65
CA MET A 42 -5.40 -4.88 3.79
C MET A 42 -6.71 -4.41 4.43
N GLY A 43 -7.50 -5.35 4.95
CA GLY A 43 -8.78 -5.03 5.59
C GLY A 43 -8.62 -4.12 6.82
N ARG A 44 -7.53 -4.28 7.59
CA ARG A 44 -7.23 -3.46 8.76
C ARG A 44 -6.75 -2.07 8.37
N ILE A 45 -5.91 -1.96 7.34
CA ILE A 45 -5.41 -0.65 6.87
C ILE A 45 -6.50 0.17 6.19
N ILE A 46 -7.36 -0.45 5.40
CA ILE A 46 -8.54 0.23 4.88
C ILE A 46 -9.44 0.61 6.07
N GLY A 47 -9.65 -0.33 6.99
CA GLY A 47 -10.50 -0.16 8.16
C GLY A 47 -11.99 -0.12 7.79
N LYS A 48 -12.86 -0.14 8.80
CA LYS A 48 -14.31 0.00 8.59
C LYS A 48 -14.61 1.33 7.88
N GLU A 49 -15.23 1.25 6.71
CA GLU A 49 -15.58 2.38 5.83
C GLU A 49 -14.39 3.16 5.24
N GLY A 50 -13.16 2.63 5.26
CA GLY A 50 -12.02 3.34 4.71
C GLY A 50 -11.47 4.46 5.61
N LYS A 51 -11.92 4.57 6.87
CA LYS A 51 -11.53 5.68 7.78
C LYS A 51 -10.02 5.72 8.06
N ILE A 52 -9.39 4.56 8.21
CA ILE A 52 -7.96 4.46 8.54
C ILE A 52 -7.12 4.93 7.35
N ILE A 53 -7.41 4.43 6.13
CA ILE A 53 -6.70 4.84 4.92
C ILE A 53 -6.94 6.33 4.58
N GLN A 54 -8.13 6.86 4.85
CA GLN A 54 -8.42 8.30 4.69
C GLN A 54 -7.58 9.16 5.64
N ALA A 55 -7.46 8.75 6.90
CA ALA A 55 -6.64 9.46 7.88
C ALA A 55 -5.15 9.45 7.47
N LEU A 56 -4.63 8.30 7.06
CA LEU A 56 -3.26 8.16 6.55
C LEU A 56 -3.01 9.07 5.34
N ARG A 57 -3.89 9.04 4.34
CA ARG A 57 -3.81 9.92 3.16
C ARG A 57 -3.81 11.39 3.56
N THR A 58 -4.66 11.77 4.51
CA THR A 58 -4.75 13.16 4.99
C THR A 58 -3.44 13.58 5.69
N LEU A 59 -2.91 12.77 6.59
CA LEU A 59 -1.65 13.06 7.29
C LEU A 59 -0.48 13.22 6.32
N LEU A 60 -0.36 12.29 5.36
CA LEU A 60 0.68 12.35 4.34
C LEU A 60 0.52 13.59 3.47
N ARG A 61 -0.71 13.91 3.04
CA ARG A 61 -1.01 15.11 2.26
C ARG A 61 -0.62 16.39 2.99
N VAL A 62 -0.97 16.53 4.27
CA VAL A 62 -0.59 17.69 5.10
C VAL A 62 0.93 17.79 5.22
N SER A 63 1.61 16.67 5.46
CA SER A 63 3.06 16.65 5.56
C SER A 63 3.74 17.00 4.23
N ALA A 64 3.14 16.66 3.09
CA ALA A 64 3.66 16.95 1.75
C ALA A 64 3.44 18.40 1.37
N LEU A 65 2.26 18.95 1.68
CA LEU A 65 1.96 20.36 1.54
C LEU A 65 2.94 21.24 2.32
N LYS A 66 3.32 20.82 3.54
CA LYS A 66 4.38 21.51 4.32
C LYS A 66 5.75 21.53 3.63
N GLN A 67 6.05 20.54 2.79
CA GLN A 67 7.29 20.48 2.00
C GLN A 67 7.13 21.05 0.58
N GLY A 68 5.95 21.58 0.22
CA GLY A 68 5.65 22.04 -1.13
C GLY A 68 5.60 20.91 -2.17
N LYS A 69 5.46 19.65 -1.75
CA LYS A 69 5.42 18.47 -2.62
C LYS A 69 4.02 17.90 -2.72
N ARG A 70 3.74 17.20 -3.81
CA ARG A 70 2.53 16.38 -3.96
C ARG A 70 2.86 14.96 -3.55
N VAL A 71 1.96 14.33 -2.80
CA VAL A 71 2.09 12.92 -2.42
C VAL A 71 0.87 12.14 -2.89
N HIS A 72 1.12 10.96 -3.43
CA HIS A 72 0.10 9.97 -3.74
C HIS A 72 0.38 8.70 -2.93
N VAL A 73 -0.67 8.09 -2.38
CA VAL A 73 -0.55 6.91 -1.53
C VAL A 73 -1.37 5.81 -2.15
N GLU A 74 -0.71 4.71 -2.45
CA GLU A 74 -1.29 3.52 -3.07
C GLU A 74 -1.11 2.33 -2.14
N LEU A 75 -2.20 1.60 -1.90
CA LEU A 75 -2.16 0.33 -1.21
C LEU A 75 -2.03 -0.76 -2.25
N ILE A 76 -1.01 -1.60 -2.11
CA ILE A 76 -0.76 -2.73 -3.00
C ILE A 76 -0.80 -4.00 -2.16
N GLU A 77 -1.53 -5.00 -2.65
CA GLU A 77 -1.47 -6.32 -2.03
C GLU A 77 -0.13 -6.97 -2.38
N SER A 78 0.55 -7.52 -1.36
CA SER A 78 1.68 -8.40 -1.63
C SER A 78 1.08 -9.66 -2.24
N GLN A 79 1.15 -9.78 -3.57
CA GLN A 79 0.72 -10.94 -4.32
C GLN A 79 1.57 -12.13 -3.83
N LEU A 80 1.07 -12.84 -2.82
CA LEU A 80 1.46 -14.22 -2.62
C LEU A 80 1.11 -14.91 -3.94
N GLN A 81 2.13 -15.49 -4.55
CA GLN A 81 2.07 -16.32 -5.74
C GLN A 81 1.04 -17.43 -5.48
N THR A 82 -0.25 -17.11 -5.64
CA THR A 82 -1.30 -18.11 -5.72
C THR A 82 -1.09 -18.65 -7.11
N GLY A 83 -0.39 -19.79 -7.15
CA GLY A 83 0.02 -20.44 -8.37
C GLY A 83 -1.10 -20.40 -9.38
N GLU A 84 -0.74 -19.98 -10.58
CA GLU A 84 -1.43 -20.33 -11.80
C GLU A 84 -2.01 -21.74 -11.62
N THR A 85 -3.33 -21.85 -11.50
CA THR A 85 -3.93 -23.10 -11.97
C THR A 85 -3.80 -22.97 -13.48
N PRO A 86 -2.95 -23.77 -14.15
CA PRO A 86 -2.87 -23.69 -15.60
C PRO A 86 -4.29 -23.92 -16.14
N PRO A 87 -4.71 -23.16 -17.18
CA PRO A 87 -5.99 -23.43 -17.83
C PRO A 87 -6.01 -24.92 -18.21
N PRO A 88 -7.14 -25.65 -18.00
CA PRO A 88 -7.21 -27.02 -18.46
C PRO A 88 -6.91 -27.00 -19.95
N LEU A 89 -5.84 -27.69 -20.35
CA LEU A 89 -5.55 -27.95 -21.75
C LEU A 89 -6.84 -28.50 -22.32
N SER A 90 -7.41 -27.74 -23.26
CA SER A 90 -8.49 -28.22 -24.09
C SER A 90 -7.90 -29.31 -24.98
N GLU A 91 -7.83 -30.53 -24.46
CA GLU A 91 -7.73 -31.71 -25.30
C GLU A 91 -9.09 -31.88 -25.96
N THR A 92 -9.15 -31.30 -27.16
CA THR A 92 -10.07 -31.67 -28.22
C THR A 92 -10.10 -33.19 -28.34
N ASN A 93 -11.30 -33.76 -28.40
CA ASN A 93 -11.55 -35.10 -28.93
C ASN A 93 -12.51 -34.95 -30.11
#